data_AF-A0A9X6THI6-F1
#
_entry.id   AF-A0A9X6THI6-F1
#
_cell.length_a   1.000
_cell.length_b   1.000
_cell.length_c   1.000
_cell.angle_alpha   90.00
_cell.angle_beta   90.00
_cell.angle_gamma   90.00
#
_symmetry.space_group_name_H-M   'P 1'
#
loop_
_entity.id
_entity.type
_entity.pdbx_description
1 polymer ?
#
loop_
_entity_poly.entity_id
_entity_poly.type
_entity_poly.pdbx_seq_one_letter_code
_entity_poly.pdbx_strand_id
1 'polypeptide(L)'
;EKVAFDAPSTFYGDIQRRAFTFTVPKNYDIHEHAIVVKVESADGDISKGTAVCVSGIQLVTGRYPSMYEWQAQSAEVYAGTMPIDGLEFGNGHGLIQVARDRKTFDIGGIVDVKFNSYIRATQGINLGGNGNGQWGHAHFRDGNLGVGFYIHNASGWHFNTFG
;
A
#
# COMPACT_ATOMS: atom_id res chain seq x y z
N GLU A 1 -23.69 7.70 -13.11
CA GLU A 1 -24.53 8.81 -12.61
C GLU A 1 -23.62 9.94 -12.16
N LYS A 2 -24.01 11.21 -12.37
CA LYS A 2 -23.23 12.37 -11.91
C LYS A 2 -23.95 12.98 -10.72
N VAL A 3 -23.28 13.02 -9.58
CA VAL A 3 -23.77 13.65 -8.35
C VAL A 3 -22.81 14.76 -7.96
N ALA A 4 -23.37 15.90 -7.54
CA ALA A 4 -22.61 17.04 -7.05
C ALA A 4 -22.91 17.24 -5.57
N PHE A 5 -21.89 17.64 -4.82
CA PHE A 5 -22.00 18.04 -3.43
C PHE A 5 -21.44 19.46 -3.32
N ASP A 6 -22.08 20.30 -2.49
CA ASP A 6 -21.57 21.63 -2.22
C ASP A 6 -20.21 21.57 -1.51
N ALA A 7 -19.34 22.54 -1.78
CA ALA A 7 -18.04 22.63 -1.14
C ALA A 7 -18.19 22.85 0.38
N PRO A 8 -17.37 22.20 1.22
CA PRO A 8 -17.36 22.47 2.65
C PRO A 8 -16.85 23.89 2.95
N SER A 9 -17.22 24.45 4.10
CA SER A 9 -16.77 25.78 4.50
C SER A 9 -15.26 25.81 4.74
N THR A 10 -14.55 26.68 4.01
CA THR A 10 -13.11 26.91 4.20
C THR A 10 -12.79 27.80 5.39
N PHE A 11 -13.78 28.56 5.90
CA PHE A 11 -13.61 29.46 7.04
C PHE A 11 -13.61 28.73 8.38
N TYR A 12 -14.39 27.65 8.50
CA TYR A 12 -14.49 26.85 9.72
C TYR A 12 -13.62 25.58 9.71
N GLY A 13 -12.99 25.24 8.57
CA GLY A 13 -12.12 24.07 8.44
C GLY A 13 -12.88 22.74 8.43
N ASP A 14 -14.12 22.74 7.94
CA ASP A 14 -15.04 21.61 8.09
C ASP A 14 -14.67 20.42 7.19
N ILE A 15 -14.37 19.27 7.78
CA ILE A 15 -14.32 17.99 7.06
C ILE A 15 -15.74 17.50 6.86
N GLN A 16 -16.21 17.45 5.60
CA GLN A 16 -17.50 16.85 5.28
C GLN A 16 -17.34 15.47 4.65
N ARG A 17 -18.02 14.48 5.22
CA ARG A 17 -18.17 13.14 4.62
C ARG A 17 -19.52 13.05 3.92
N ARG A 18 -19.49 12.68 2.65
CA ARG A 18 -20.68 12.47 1.83
C ARG A 18 -20.70 11.03 1.34
N ALA A 19 -21.88 10.42 1.34
CA ALA A 19 -22.10 9.08 0.83
C ALA A 19 -23.00 9.16 -0.40
N PHE A 20 -22.71 8.32 -1.38
CA PHE A 20 -23.56 8.13 -2.55
C PHE A 20 -23.72 6.64 -2.80
N THR A 21 -24.98 6.17 -2.80
CA THR A 21 -25.32 4.78 -3.10
C THR A 21 -25.85 4.71 -4.52
N PHE A 22 -25.29 3.81 -5.33
CA PHE A 22 -25.82 3.48 -6.64
C PHE A 22 -26.07 1.98 -6.74
N THR A 23 -27.02 1.61 -7.58
CA THR A 23 -27.31 0.21 -7.89
C THR A 23 -26.53 -0.18 -9.13
N VAL A 24 -25.73 -1.23 -9.04
CA VAL A 24 -25.06 -1.83 -10.20
C VAL A 24 -26.13 -2.37 -11.16
N PRO A 25 -26.10 -2.01 -12.46
CA PRO A 25 -27.09 -2.49 -13.43
C PRO A 25 -27.16 -4.00 -13.50
N LYS A 26 -28.35 -4.57 -13.77
CA LYS A 26 -28.55 -6.03 -13.82
C LYS A 26 -27.74 -6.73 -14.92
N ASN A 27 -27.37 -6.01 -15.97
CA ASN A 27 -26.54 -6.48 -17.06
C ASN A 27 -25.03 -6.27 -16.80
N TYR A 28 -24.62 -5.93 -15.58
CA TYR A 28 -23.21 -5.85 -15.21
C TYR A 28 -22.57 -7.25 -15.21
N ASP A 29 -21.78 -7.52 -16.23
CA ASP A 29 -20.82 -8.63 -16.24
C ASP A 29 -19.52 -8.26 -15.49
N ILE A 30 -19.16 -9.06 -14.48
CA ILE A 30 -17.92 -8.89 -13.70
C ILE A 30 -16.64 -9.17 -14.51
N HIS A 31 -16.76 -9.83 -15.67
CA HIS A 31 -15.65 -10.15 -16.55
C HIS A 31 -15.44 -9.10 -17.65
N GLU A 32 -16.44 -8.29 -17.95
CA GLU A 32 -16.39 -7.29 -19.03
C GLU A 32 -16.51 -5.84 -18.53
N HIS A 33 -16.99 -5.63 -17.30
CA HIS A 33 -17.23 -4.29 -16.76
C HIS A 33 -16.44 -3.98 -15.50
N ALA A 34 -16.29 -2.68 -15.26
CA ALA A 34 -15.69 -2.13 -14.06
C ALA A 34 -16.58 -1.03 -13.48
N ILE A 35 -16.52 -0.87 -12.16
CA ILE A 35 -17.08 0.28 -11.46
C ILE A 35 -15.95 1.28 -11.27
N VAL A 36 -16.11 2.48 -11.85
CA VAL A 36 -15.13 3.57 -11.71
C VAL A 36 -15.77 4.71 -10.93
N VAL A 37 -15.17 5.06 -9.79
CA VAL A 37 -15.55 6.22 -8.99
C VAL A 37 -14.57 7.34 -9.24
N LYS A 38 -15.04 8.43 -9.87
CA LYS A 38 -14.24 9.64 -10.11
C LYS A 38 -14.77 10.77 -9.24
N VAL A 39 -13.87 11.41 -8.50
CA VAL A 39 -14.18 12.60 -7.68
C VAL A 39 -13.40 13.77 -8.26
N GLU A 40 -14.09 14.88 -8.51
CA GLU A 40 -13.53 16.11 -9.04
C GLU A 40 -13.87 17.27 -8.09
N SER A 41 -12.90 18.16 -7.85
CA SER A 41 -13.12 19.41 -7.13
C SER A 41 -12.96 20.56 -8.12
N ALA A 42 -14.02 21.35 -8.33
CA ALA A 42 -13.97 22.50 -9.23
C ALA A 42 -13.13 23.66 -8.65
N ASP A 43 -13.13 23.81 -7.32
CA ASP A 43 -12.49 24.91 -6.59
C ASP A 43 -11.36 24.42 -5.65
N GLY A 44 -10.83 23.22 -5.88
CA GLY A 44 -9.74 22.66 -5.09
C GLY A 44 -8.47 23.50 -5.23
N ASP A 45 -7.93 23.97 -4.11
CA ASP A 45 -6.74 24.82 -4.03
C ASP A 45 -5.84 24.30 -2.90
N ILE A 46 -4.78 23.59 -3.29
CA ILE A 46 -3.81 23.00 -2.37
C ILE A 46 -3.14 24.08 -1.52
N SER A 47 -2.95 25.30 -2.02
CA SER A 47 -2.34 26.36 -1.22
C SER A 47 -3.21 26.82 -0.03
N LYS A 48 -4.51 26.46 -0.06
CA LYS A 48 -5.52 26.87 0.92
C LYS A 48 -6.01 25.74 1.82
N GLY A 49 -5.37 24.58 1.82
CA GLY A 49 -5.76 23.50 2.74
C GLY A 49 -6.98 22.69 2.27
N THR A 50 -7.47 22.87 1.03
CA THR A 50 -8.61 22.11 0.51
C THR A 50 -8.16 20.84 -0.24
N ALA A 51 -8.79 19.71 0.05
CA ALA A 51 -8.54 18.44 -0.62
C ALA A 51 -9.83 17.61 -0.65
N VAL A 52 -9.98 16.78 -1.66
CA VAL A 52 -11.06 15.78 -1.75
C VAL A 52 -10.44 14.41 -1.99
N CYS A 53 -10.98 13.40 -1.33
CA CYS A 53 -10.54 12.02 -1.48
C CYS A 53 -11.74 11.09 -1.48
N VAL A 54 -11.63 9.98 -2.22
CA VAL A 54 -12.58 8.88 -2.06
C VAL A 54 -12.29 8.25 -0.71
N SER A 55 -13.25 8.35 0.21
CA SER A 55 -13.09 7.83 1.56
C SER A 55 -13.41 6.33 1.67
N GLY A 56 -13.68 5.65 0.55
CA GLY A 56 -14.10 4.25 0.52
C GLY A 56 -15.18 3.93 -0.50
N ILE A 57 -15.29 2.65 -0.84
CA ILE A 57 -16.36 2.04 -1.63
C ILE A 57 -16.85 0.80 -0.87
N GLN A 58 -18.13 0.79 -0.54
CA GLN A 58 -18.77 -0.31 0.18
C GLN A 58 -19.86 -0.94 -0.68
N LEU A 59 -19.85 -2.27 -0.80
CA LEU A 59 -21.02 -2.99 -1.29
C LEU A 59 -22.15 -2.92 -0.26
N VAL A 60 -23.23 -2.21 -0.60
CA VAL A 60 -24.39 -2.03 0.29
C VAL A 60 -25.30 -3.26 0.29
N THR A 61 -25.52 -3.89 -0.86
CA THR A 61 -26.30 -5.14 -1.00
C THR A 61 -25.77 -5.96 -2.17
N GLY A 62 -25.49 -7.25 -1.97
CA GLY A 62 -25.05 -8.17 -3.03
C GLY A 62 -24.60 -9.54 -2.49
N ARG A 63 -24.23 -10.47 -3.39
CA ARG A 63 -23.92 -11.87 -3.06
C ARG A 63 -22.51 -12.08 -2.49
N TYR A 64 -21.55 -11.24 -2.85
CA TYR A 64 -20.16 -11.34 -2.39
C TYR A 64 -19.76 -10.02 -1.71
N PRO A 65 -19.36 -10.02 -0.43
CA PRO A 65 -18.93 -8.79 0.23
C PRO A 65 -17.64 -8.27 -0.41
N SER A 66 -17.71 -7.09 -1.04
CA SER A 66 -16.53 -6.32 -1.44
C SER A 66 -16.59 -4.99 -0.71
N MET A 67 -15.74 -4.83 0.30
CA MET A 67 -15.61 -3.59 1.07
C MET A 67 -14.18 -3.09 0.91
N TYR A 68 -14.01 -1.85 0.44
CA TYR A 68 -12.75 -1.13 0.46
C TYR A 68 -13.03 0.28 1.01
N GLU A 69 -13.06 0.44 2.34
CA GLU A 69 -13.25 1.74 2.99
C GLU A 69 -11.89 2.43 3.26
N TRP A 70 -11.76 3.71 2.95
CA TRP A 70 -10.53 4.51 3.02
C TRP A 70 -10.72 5.82 3.77
N GLN A 71 -10.70 5.88 5.09
CA GLN A 71 -10.76 7.18 5.77
C GLN A 71 -9.41 7.92 5.68
N ALA A 72 -9.24 8.82 4.71
CA ALA A 72 -8.12 9.75 4.76
C ALA A 72 -8.42 10.83 5.83
N GLN A 73 -7.58 10.97 6.85
CA GLN A 73 -7.60 12.17 7.68
C GLN A 73 -6.98 13.32 6.87
N SER A 74 -7.70 14.44 6.77
CA SER A 74 -7.34 15.56 5.88
C SER A 74 -5.94 16.15 6.12
N ALA A 75 -5.34 15.93 7.29
CA ALA A 75 -4.00 16.39 7.61
C ALA A 75 -2.86 15.59 6.94
N GLU A 76 -3.07 14.32 6.60
CA GLU A 76 -2.02 13.42 6.07
C GLU A 76 -1.78 13.64 4.57
N VAL A 77 -2.82 14.06 3.84
CA VAL A 77 -2.77 14.47 2.43
C VAL A 77 -1.92 15.74 2.25
N TYR A 78 -1.89 16.61 3.26
CA TYR A 78 -1.15 17.88 3.24
C TYR A 78 0.34 17.75 3.61
N ALA A 79 0.71 16.68 4.30
CA ALA A 79 2.07 16.47 4.83
C ALA A 79 2.94 15.52 3.99
N GLY A 80 2.49 15.11 2.80
CA GLY A 80 3.23 14.18 1.93
C GLY A 80 3.33 12.75 2.47
N THR A 81 2.37 12.33 3.32
CA THR A 81 2.32 10.96 3.86
C THR A 81 1.58 10.05 2.87
N MET A 82 2.07 8.83 2.67
CA MET A 82 1.45 7.87 1.77
C MET A 82 0.03 7.56 2.28
N PRO A 83 -1.03 7.70 1.47
CA PRO A 83 -2.42 7.57 1.94
C PRO A 83 -2.83 6.12 2.24
N ILE A 84 -1.93 5.15 2.02
CA ILE A 84 -2.17 3.72 2.16
C ILE A 84 -0.91 3.10 2.74
N ASP A 85 -1.03 2.49 3.92
CA ASP A 85 0.08 1.77 4.55
C ASP A 85 0.11 0.28 4.16
N GLY A 86 -0.94 -0.30 3.56
CA GLY A 86 -0.88 -1.68 3.08
C GLY A 86 -2.09 -2.18 2.28
N LEU A 87 -1.88 -3.30 1.57
CA LEU A 87 -2.86 -4.04 0.78
C LEU A 87 -2.82 -5.52 1.18
N GLU A 88 -4.00 -6.15 1.30
CA GLU A 88 -4.15 -7.56 1.63
C GLU A 88 -4.84 -8.32 0.47
N PHE A 89 -4.45 -9.57 0.23
CA PHE A 89 -4.87 -10.38 -0.90
C PHE A 89 -5.31 -11.76 -0.45
N GLY A 90 -6.34 -12.30 -1.13
CA GLY A 90 -6.73 -13.70 -0.98
C GLY A 90 -7.27 -14.06 0.40
N ASN A 91 -7.99 -13.16 1.08
CA ASN A 91 -8.60 -13.38 2.40
C ASN A 91 -7.56 -13.64 3.52
N GLY A 92 -6.60 -12.71 3.69
CA GLY A 92 -5.53 -12.83 4.70
C GLY A 92 -4.31 -13.63 4.26
N HIS A 93 -4.30 -14.11 3.02
CA HIS A 93 -3.24 -15.01 2.58
C HIS A 93 -1.98 -14.28 2.13
N GLY A 94 -2.10 -13.03 1.66
CA GLY A 94 -0.97 -12.20 1.27
C GLY A 94 -1.16 -10.74 1.66
N LEU A 95 -0.06 -10.02 1.85
CA LEU A 95 -0.02 -8.59 2.11
C LEU A 95 1.17 -7.91 1.44
N ILE A 96 1.04 -6.61 1.21
CA ILE A 96 2.08 -5.68 0.81
C ILE A 96 1.87 -4.40 1.63
N GLN A 97 2.79 -4.04 2.53
CA GLN A 97 2.59 -2.92 3.45
C GLN A 97 3.88 -2.21 3.87
N VAL A 98 3.79 -0.94 4.23
CA VAL A 98 4.83 -0.24 4.99
C VAL A 98 4.86 -0.85 6.40
N ALA A 99 6.04 -1.26 6.85
CA ALA A 99 6.22 -1.86 8.16
C ALA A 99 5.85 -0.88 9.28
N ARG A 100 5.50 -1.43 10.44
CA ARG A 100 5.06 -0.64 11.60
C ARG A 100 6.09 0.39 12.06
N ASP A 101 7.37 0.11 11.90
CA ASP A 101 8.46 1.03 12.26
C ASP A 101 8.76 2.09 11.18
N ARG A 102 8.07 2.01 10.03
CA ARG A 102 8.24 2.81 8.81
C ARG A 102 9.65 2.76 8.22
N LYS A 103 10.42 1.73 8.55
CA LYS A 103 11.80 1.55 8.05
C LYS A 103 11.87 0.51 6.95
N THR A 104 10.93 -0.43 6.90
CA THR A 104 10.87 -1.47 5.88
C THR A 104 9.54 -1.45 5.13
N PHE A 105 9.56 -2.07 3.95
CA PHE A 105 8.38 -2.37 3.15
C PHE A 105 8.23 -3.89 3.12
N ASP A 106 7.17 -4.38 3.74
CA ASP A 106 6.93 -5.79 4.01
C ASP A 106 6.07 -6.39 2.89
N ILE A 107 6.51 -7.53 2.35
CA ILE A 107 5.76 -8.35 1.40
C ILE A 107 5.70 -9.75 2.01
N GLY A 108 4.50 -10.26 2.27
CA GLY A 108 4.36 -11.46 3.08
C GLY A 108 2.95 -12.01 3.13
N GLY A 109 2.71 -12.96 4.02
CA GLY A 109 1.42 -13.61 4.18
C GLY A 109 1.53 -14.99 4.82
N ILE A 110 0.44 -15.74 4.80
CA ILE A 110 0.40 -17.15 5.25
C ILE A 110 0.94 -18.07 4.14
N VAL A 111 0.84 -17.63 2.88
CA VAL A 111 1.44 -18.34 1.76
C VAL A 111 2.87 -17.87 1.54
N ASP A 112 3.71 -18.78 1.07
CA ASP A 112 5.07 -18.45 0.69
C ASP A 112 5.09 -17.37 -0.38
N VAL A 113 5.97 -16.39 -0.19
CA VAL A 113 6.27 -15.39 -1.21
C VAL A 113 7.22 -16.01 -2.22
N LYS A 114 6.68 -16.40 -3.37
CA LYS A 114 7.48 -16.94 -4.47
C LYS A 114 7.87 -15.83 -5.45
N PHE A 115 9.17 -15.66 -5.64
CA PHE A 115 9.73 -14.88 -6.74
C PHE A 115 9.98 -15.82 -7.92
N ASN A 116 9.29 -15.61 -9.04
CA ASN A 116 9.46 -16.45 -10.24
C ASN A 116 10.65 -16.01 -11.12
N SER A 117 11.36 -14.94 -10.72
CA SER A 117 12.50 -14.35 -11.43
C SER A 117 13.59 -13.94 -10.44
N TYR A 118 14.79 -13.63 -10.95
CA TYR A 118 15.91 -13.20 -10.14
C TYR A 118 15.64 -11.87 -9.40
N ILE A 119 15.99 -11.83 -8.11
CA ILE A 119 16.00 -10.60 -7.32
C ILE A 119 17.32 -9.85 -7.60
N ARG A 120 17.25 -8.66 -8.19
CA ARG A 120 18.43 -7.79 -8.41
C ARG A 120 18.56 -6.80 -7.26
N ALA A 121 19.35 -7.15 -6.25
CA ALA A 121 19.52 -6.32 -5.07
C ALA A 121 20.92 -5.68 -5.02
N THR A 122 21.03 -4.39 -5.38
CA THR A 122 22.29 -3.62 -5.27
C THR A 122 22.65 -3.30 -3.81
N GLN A 123 21.65 -3.31 -2.92
CA GLN A 123 21.78 -2.97 -1.50
C GLN A 123 21.57 -4.19 -0.56
N GLY A 124 21.44 -5.41 -1.10
CA GLY A 124 21.18 -6.64 -0.34
C GLY A 124 19.69 -6.97 -0.14
N ILE A 125 19.40 -8.16 0.39
CA ILE A 125 18.04 -8.61 0.75
C ILE A 125 17.96 -8.74 2.27
N ASN A 126 17.01 -8.03 2.87
CA ASN A 126 16.73 -8.23 4.28
C ASN A 126 15.85 -9.46 4.47
N LEU A 127 16.34 -10.45 5.22
CA LEU A 127 15.61 -11.68 5.55
C LEU A 127 15.22 -11.72 7.04
N GLY A 128 15.43 -10.63 7.80
CA GLY A 128 15.11 -10.53 9.23
C GLY A 128 14.58 -9.16 9.63
N GLY A 129 13.83 -9.07 10.72
CA GLY A 129 13.10 -7.86 11.11
C GLY A 129 13.94 -6.64 11.55
N ASN A 130 15.28 -6.65 11.40
CA ASN A 130 16.15 -5.54 11.81
C ASN A 130 16.57 -4.67 10.62
N GLY A 131 16.98 -3.43 10.89
CA GLY A 131 17.34 -2.45 9.84
C GLY A 131 18.54 -2.85 8.99
N ASN A 132 18.71 -2.23 7.82
CA ASN A 132 19.80 -2.54 6.87
C ASN A 132 21.18 -2.57 7.55
N GLY A 133 21.90 -3.68 7.36
CA GLY A 133 23.21 -3.90 7.97
C GLY A 133 23.18 -4.45 9.42
N GLN A 134 22.00 -4.78 9.95
CA GLN A 134 21.83 -5.41 11.27
C GLN A 134 21.61 -6.92 11.14
N TRP A 135 21.39 -7.64 12.26
CA TRP A 135 21.20 -9.11 12.21
C TRP A 135 20.00 -9.49 11.34
N GLY A 136 20.18 -10.44 10.42
CA GLY A 136 19.11 -10.98 9.55
C GLY A 136 19.27 -10.63 8.07
N HIS A 137 20.37 -10.00 7.68
CA HIS A 137 20.61 -9.56 6.30
C HIS A 137 21.40 -10.60 5.50
N ALA A 138 21.00 -10.80 4.25
CA ALA A 138 21.74 -11.57 3.25
C ALA A 138 22.21 -10.66 2.12
N HIS A 139 23.53 -10.58 1.93
CA HIS A 139 24.14 -9.80 0.85
C HIS A 139 24.85 -10.71 -0.13
N PHE A 140 24.33 -10.79 -1.34
CA PHE A 140 24.94 -11.50 -2.46
C PHE A 140 25.94 -10.57 -3.15
N ARG A 141 27.22 -10.94 -3.18
CA ARG A 141 28.27 -10.10 -3.75
C ARG A 141 29.37 -10.95 -4.36
N ASP A 142 29.89 -10.48 -5.49
CA ASP A 142 31.18 -10.89 -6.03
C ASP A 142 32.25 -9.91 -5.50
N GLY A 143 33.23 -10.42 -4.76
CA GLY A 143 34.25 -9.60 -4.08
C GLY A 143 35.57 -10.34 -3.89
N ASN A 144 36.52 -9.75 -3.16
CA ASN A 144 37.88 -10.31 -2.99
C ASN A 144 37.93 -11.72 -2.37
N LEU A 145 36.84 -12.19 -1.76
CA LEU A 145 36.71 -13.53 -1.18
C LEU A 145 36.00 -14.53 -2.12
N GLY A 146 35.68 -14.12 -3.36
CA GLY A 146 34.94 -14.91 -4.35
C GLY A 146 33.45 -14.58 -4.42
N VAL A 147 32.72 -15.31 -5.26
CA VAL A 147 31.26 -15.21 -5.39
C VAL A 147 30.62 -15.97 -4.23
N GLY A 148 29.82 -15.28 -3.43
CA GLY A 148 29.19 -15.87 -2.27
C GLY A 148 28.07 -15.01 -1.72
N PHE A 149 27.66 -15.34 -0.50
CA PHE A 149 26.72 -14.53 0.27
C PHE A 149 27.24 -14.28 1.67
N TYR A 150 27.00 -13.07 2.15
CA TYR A 150 27.25 -12.70 3.53
C TYR A 150 25.96 -12.85 4.33
N ILE A 151 26.01 -13.52 5.47
CA ILE A 151 24.95 -13.55 6.48
C ILE A 151 25.40 -12.72 7.67
N HIS A 152 24.62 -11.70 8.03
CA HIS A 152 24.85 -10.97 9.27
C HIS A 152 24.09 -11.63 10.41
N ASN A 153 24.79 -12.13 11.42
CA ASN A 153 24.21 -12.67 12.65
C ASN A 153 24.61 -11.85 13.88
N ALA A 154 24.23 -12.30 15.08
CA ALA A 154 24.57 -11.61 16.32
C ALA A 154 26.08 -11.44 16.57
N SER A 155 26.93 -12.25 15.92
CA SER A 155 28.40 -12.16 16.01
C SER A 155 29.04 -11.42 14.82
N GLY A 156 28.25 -10.82 13.93
CA GLY A 156 28.74 -10.01 12.81
C GLY A 156 28.51 -10.65 11.44
N TRP A 157 29.30 -10.22 10.45
CA TRP A 157 29.20 -10.70 9.07
C TRP A 157 29.99 -11.97 8.86
N HIS A 158 29.35 -12.99 8.30
CA HIS A 158 29.96 -14.27 7.94
C HIS A 158 29.83 -14.49 6.44
N PHE A 159 30.95 -14.71 5.76
CA PHE A 159 30.98 -15.00 4.33
C PHE A 159 30.86 -16.50 4.09
N ASN A 160 29.96 -16.89 3.19
CA ASN A 160 29.86 -18.25 2.68
C ASN A 160 30.10 -18.24 1.17
N THR A 161 31.15 -18.95 0.76
CA THR A 161 31.47 -19.18 -0.65
C THR A 161 30.45 -20.12 -1.27
N PHE A 162 30.14 -19.95 -2.55
CA PHE A 162 29.33 -20.89 -3.31
C PHE A 162 30.12 -22.12 -3.81
N GLY A 163 31.36 -22.31 -3.36
CA GLY A 163 32.24 -23.45 -3.67
C GLY A 163 33.28 -23.70 -2.60
#